data_AF-W4G4X8-F1
#
_entry.id   AF-W4G4X8-F1
#
_cell.length_a   1.000
_cell.length_b   1.000
_cell.length_c   1.000
_cell.angle_alpha   90.00
_cell.angle_beta   90.00
_cell.angle_gamma   90.00
#
_symmetry.space_group_name_H-M   'P 1'
#
loop_
_entity.id
_entity.type
_entity.pdbx_description
1 polymer ?
#
loop_
_entity_poly.entity_id
_entity_poly.type
_entity_poly.pdbx_seq_one_letter_code
_entity_poly.pdbx_strand_id
1 'polypeptide(L)'
;MYGPQYKEQLLEKLRHATELCDSLQSFFVMHSMGGGTGSGLGTYILGLLEDHYPEAFRFTTAIFPSADDDVITSPYNSMLALRELTLHADCVLPIENEALYDMLEKQASQPGAAATRPKESAFDQMNSIVARTLTHLTSSMRFDGSLNVDLNEITTNLVPFPKLHYLLSSVAPLWADKVMQPRRISQMFSDAFQRDHQLIKTNPKGGIMLACGLLLRGNVQVSDIQANIQRLRAELRMIPWNEDGFKVGLCSVPALGHPVSLLSLSNNSCIVDTFERMHTRFLKLYKRKAHVHHYLAYMDTSAFDDAVENVQWLVAEYRKLNDTSSLDIPAASRPKPLF
;
A
#
# COMPACT_ATOMS: atom_id res chain seq x y z
N MET A 1 -21.66 18.12 -2.59
CA MET A 1 -20.85 16.92 -2.29
C MET A 1 -21.63 15.98 -1.39
N TYR A 2 -21.60 14.67 -1.67
CA TYR A 2 -22.35 13.67 -0.91
C TYR A 2 -21.81 13.42 0.50
N GLY A 3 -20.49 13.58 0.74
CA GLY A 3 -19.89 13.42 2.06
C GLY A 3 -20.57 14.28 3.13
N PRO A 4 -20.54 15.62 3.02
CA PRO A 4 -21.21 16.51 3.97
C PRO A 4 -22.73 16.30 4.04
N GLN A 5 -23.38 16.00 2.91
CA GLN A 5 -24.83 15.78 2.85
C GLN A 5 -25.27 14.56 3.68
N TYR A 6 -24.48 13.49 3.69
CA TYR A 6 -24.80 12.25 4.41
C TYR A 6 -23.97 12.09 5.70
N LYS A 7 -23.29 13.15 6.17
CA LYS A 7 -22.39 13.10 7.33
C LYS A 7 -23.01 12.40 8.53
N GLU A 8 -24.18 12.84 8.97
CA GLU A 8 -24.86 12.27 10.15
C GLU A 8 -25.20 10.78 9.96
N GLN A 9 -25.62 10.39 8.76
CA GLN A 9 -25.93 8.99 8.47
C GLN A 9 -24.67 8.12 8.46
N LEU A 10 -23.56 8.64 7.93
CA LEU A 10 -22.27 7.95 7.92
C LEU A 10 -21.76 7.78 9.35
N LEU A 11 -21.78 8.84 10.16
CA LEU A 11 -21.36 8.81 11.56
C LEU A 11 -22.19 7.82 12.38
N GLU A 12 -23.51 7.80 12.19
CA GLU A 12 -24.37 6.85 12.90
C GLU A 12 -24.07 5.39 12.52
N LYS A 13 -23.78 5.12 11.24
CA LYS A 13 -23.36 3.78 10.79
C LYS A 13 -22.00 3.38 11.36
N LEU A 14 -21.06 4.31 11.41
CA LEU A 14 -19.75 4.09 12.02
C LEU A 14 -19.89 3.83 13.52
N ARG A 15 -20.64 4.66 14.24
CA ARG A 15 -20.92 4.51 15.68
C ARG A 15 -21.53 3.16 16.00
N HIS A 16 -22.55 2.74 15.27
CA HIS A 16 -23.17 1.43 15.49
C HIS A 16 -22.19 0.28 15.25
N ALA A 17 -21.25 0.41 14.30
CA ALA A 17 -20.24 -0.63 14.06
C ALA A 17 -19.17 -0.65 15.15
N THR A 18 -18.73 0.50 15.65
CA THR A 18 -17.69 0.61 16.68
C THR A 18 -18.19 0.22 18.06
N GLU A 19 -19.46 0.47 18.38
CA GLU A 19 -20.10 0.03 19.64
C GLU A 19 -20.22 -1.50 19.76
N LEU A 20 -20.11 -2.23 18.65
CA LEU A 20 -20.06 -3.70 18.66
C LEU A 20 -18.66 -4.24 18.97
N CYS A 21 -17.63 -3.39 18.99
CA CYS A 21 -16.27 -3.80 19.30
C CYS A 21 -15.99 -3.60 20.80
N ASP A 22 -15.47 -4.62 21.47
CA ASP A 22 -14.98 -4.46 22.85
C ASP A 22 -13.76 -3.53 22.92
N SER A 23 -12.91 -3.58 21.89
CA SER A 23 -11.76 -2.69 21.71
C SER A 23 -11.49 -2.49 20.22
N LEU A 24 -11.69 -1.26 19.76
CA LEU A 24 -11.47 -0.88 18.37
C LEU A 24 -9.98 -0.61 18.12
N GLN A 25 -9.36 -1.37 17.22
CA GLN A 25 -7.94 -1.22 16.89
C GLN A 25 -7.69 -0.37 15.63
N SER A 26 -8.44 -0.64 14.57
CA SER A 26 -8.16 -0.03 13.26
C SER A 26 -9.37 -0.08 12.32
N PHE A 27 -9.39 0.84 11.36
CA PHE A 27 -10.27 0.83 10.21
C PHE A 27 -9.50 0.46 8.94
N PHE A 28 -10.13 -0.35 8.09
CA PHE A 28 -9.67 -0.62 6.74
C PHE A 28 -10.59 0.08 5.73
N VAL A 29 -10.06 1.09 5.04
CA VAL A 29 -10.77 1.79 3.98
C VAL A 29 -10.27 1.28 2.63
N MET A 30 -11.15 0.63 1.87
CA MET A 30 -10.85 0.11 0.53
C MET A 30 -11.60 0.94 -0.49
N HIS A 31 -10.88 1.64 -1.37
CA HIS A 31 -11.48 2.56 -2.32
C HIS A 31 -10.60 2.79 -3.56
N SER A 32 -11.16 3.41 -4.60
CA SER A 32 -10.42 3.82 -5.79
C SER A 32 -10.22 5.34 -5.81
N MET A 33 -9.08 5.80 -6.32
CA MET A 33 -8.77 7.24 -6.42
C MET A 33 -9.28 7.89 -7.72
N GLY A 34 -9.48 7.10 -8.78
CA GLY A 34 -9.91 7.63 -10.09
C GLY A 34 -11.41 7.95 -10.18
N GLY A 35 -12.26 7.23 -9.44
CA GLY A 35 -13.71 7.40 -9.48
C GLY A 35 -14.23 8.40 -8.44
N GLY A 36 -15.33 9.10 -8.73
CA GLY A 36 -15.82 10.20 -7.87
C GLY A 36 -16.28 9.78 -6.46
N THR A 37 -16.97 8.64 -6.32
CA THR A 37 -17.44 8.16 -5.01
C THR A 37 -16.28 7.63 -4.18
N GLY A 38 -15.46 6.74 -4.75
CA GLY A 38 -14.30 6.17 -4.05
C GLY A 38 -13.33 7.27 -3.61
N SER A 39 -13.01 8.20 -4.50
CA SER A 39 -12.06 9.27 -4.21
C SER A 39 -12.66 10.28 -3.23
N GLY A 40 -13.84 10.85 -3.52
CA GLY A 40 -14.40 11.94 -2.72
C GLY A 40 -15.06 11.48 -1.42
N LEU A 41 -15.96 10.50 -1.48
CA LEU A 41 -16.63 10.00 -0.27
C LEU A 41 -15.68 9.14 0.57
N GLY A 42 -14.83 8.32 -0.07
CA GLY A 42 -13.88 7.48 0.63
C GLY A 42 -12.87 8.28 1.45
N THR A 43 -12.30 9.36 0.90
CA THR A 43 -11.39 10.21 1.68
C THR A 43 -12.11 11.10 2.67
N TYR A 44 -13.35 11.52 2.39
CA TYR A 44 -14.15 12.22 3.39
C TYR A 44 -14.40 11.36 4.63
N ILE A 45 -14.64 10.06 4.46
CA ILE A 45 -14.77 9.11 5.57
C ILE A 45 -13.46 9.03 6.36
N LEU A 46 -12.28 9.07 5.71
CA LEU A 46 -11.00 9.08 6.44
C LEU A 46 -10.88 10.27 7.37
N GLY A 47 -11.27 11.48 6.94
CA GLY A 47 -11.30 12.66 7.80
C GLY A 47 -12.29 12.49 8.98
N LEU A 48 -13.48 11.94 8.74
CA LEU A 48 -14.43 11.64 9.82
C LEU A 48 -13.87 10.62 10.83
N LEU A 49 -13.13 9.61 10.36
CA LEU A 49 -12.51 8.61 11.22
C LEU A 49 -11.39 9.22 12.08
N GLU A 50 -10.60 10.14 11.53
CA GLU A 50 -9.60 10.87 12.32
C GLU A 50 -10.26 11.74 13.39
N ASP A 51 -11.29 12.51 13.03
CA ASP A 51 -11.98 13.44 13.95
C ASP A 51 -12.65 12.71 15.12
N HIS A 52 -13.30 11.57 14.86
CA HIS A 52 -14.14 10.87 15.84
C HIS A 52 -13.45 9.67 16.52
N TYR A 53 -12.46 9.05 15.87
CA TYR A 53 -11.75 7.88 16.36
C TYR A 53 -10.22 8.04 16.18
N PRO A 54 -9.61 9.10 16.77
CA PRO A 54 -8.20 9.44 16.53
C PRO A 54 -7.24 8.32 16.93
N GLU A 55 -7.57 7.55 17.97
CA GLU A 55 -6.74 6.46 18.51
C GLU A 55 -6.71 5.21 17.62
N ALA A 56 -7.70 5.02 16.74
CA ALA A 56 -7.79 3.85 15.87
C ALA A 56 -7.03 4.08 14.57
N PHE A 57 -6.15 3.15 14.17
CA PHE A 57 -5.36 3.30 12.95
C PHE A 57 -6.22 3.21 11.69
N ARG A 58 -5.96 4.07 10.71
CA ARG A 58 -6.65 4.14 9.42
C ARG A 58 -5.76 3.57 8.33
N PHE A 59 -5.96 2.30 8.01
CA PHE A 59 -5.31 1.62 6.91
C PHE A 59 -6.12 1.80 5.63
N THR A 60 -5.49 2.33 4.59
CA THR A 60 -6.16 2.55 3.31
C THR A 60 -5.55 1.69 2.23
N THR A 61 -6.39 0.85 1.60
CA THR A 61 -6.03 0.16 0.36
C THR A 61 -6.64 0.93 -0.80
N ALA A 62 -5.80 1.67 -1.51
CA ALA A 62 -6.22 2.60 -2.54
C ALA A 62 -5.84 2.08 -3.93
N ILE A 63 -6.83 1.99 -4.82
CA ILE A 63 -6.57 1.74 -6.23
C ILE A 63 -6.15 3.05 -6.89
N PHE A 64 -4.86 3.13 -7.21
CA PHE A 64 -4.21 4.24 -7.89
C PHE A 64 -4.58 4.25 -9.38
N PRO A 65 -4.63 5.45 -9.99
CA PRO A 65 -5.02 5.59 -11.39
C PRO A 65 -3.93 5.06 -12.33
N SER A 66 -4.33 4.32 -13.37
CA SER A 66 -3.42 3.82 -14.42
C SER A 66 -3.29 4.82 -15.57
N ALA A 67 -2.34 4.62 -16.49
CA ALA A 67 -2.21 5.50 -17.65
C ALA A 67 -3.51 5.57 -18.46
N ASP A 68 -4.13 4.40 -18.67
CA ASP A 68 -5.43 4.20 -19.30
C ASP A 68 -6.50 4.14 -18.20
N ASP A 69 -7.14 5.28 -17.92
CA ASP A 69 -8.31 5.35 -17.03
C ASP A 69 -9.56 5.60 -17.86
N ASP A 70 -10.66 4.90 -17.55
CA ASP A 70 -11.96 5.08 -18.20
C ASP A 70 -12.60 6.45 -17.87
N VAL A 71 -12.18 7.07 -16.76
CA VAL A 71 -12.74 8.33 -16.26
C VAL A 71 -11.84 9.50 -16.65
N ILE A 72 -12.34 10.38 -17.53
CA ILE A 72 -11.60 11.55 -18.04
C ILE A 72 -11.13 12.48 -16.92
N THR A 73 -11.91 12.60 -15.83
CA THR A 73 -11.59 13.45 -14.69
C THR A 73 -10.79 12.74 -13.58
N SER A 74 -10.38 11.48 -13.80
CA SER A 74 -9.55 10.69 -12.87
C SER A 74 -8.32 11.44 -12.36
N PRO A 75 -7.58 12.22 -13.18
CA PRO A 75 -6.41 12.96 -12.68
C PRO A 75 -6.75 14.01 -11.63
N TYR A 76 -7.92 14.67 -11.71
CA TYR A 76 -8.37 15.61 -10.67
C TYR A 76 -8.77 14.88 -9.39
N ASN A 77 -9.61 13.84 -9.54
CA ASN A 77 -10.07 13.02 -8.41
C ASN A 77 -8.90 12.43 -7.62
N SER A 78 -7.90 11.91 -8.34
CA SER A 78 -6.77 11.22 -7.73
C SER A 78 -5.82 12.18 -7.03
N MET A 79 -5.60 13.38 -7.55
CA MET A 79 -4.77 14.40 -6.88
C MET A 79 -5.42 14.92 -5.60
N LEU A 80 -6.72 15.22 -5.65
CA LEU A 80 -7.48 15.64 -4.48
C LEU A 80 -7.51 14.53 -3.43
N ALA A 81 -7.78 13.29 -3.84
CA ALA A 81 -7.76 12.16 -2.92
C ALA A 81 -6.39 11.92 -2.30
N LEU A 82 -5.30 12.04 -3.08
CA LEU A 82 -3.94 11.84 -2.58
C LEU A 82 -3.57 12.83 -1.46
N ARG A 83 -4.04 14.09 -1.56
CA ARG A 83 -3.91 15.07 -0.48
C ARG A 83 -4.56 14.56 0.80
N GLU A 84 -5.83 14.16 0.72
CA GLU A 84 -6.58 13.68 1.88
C GLU A 84 -5.98 12.39 2.47
N LEU A 85 -5.49 11.47 1.63
CA LEU A 85 -4.76 10.29 2.09
C LEU A 85 -3.53 10.67 2.90
N THR A 86 -2.74 11.63 2.41
CA THR A 86 -1.53 12.11 3.08
C THR A 86 -1.82 12.76 4.43
N LEU A 87 -3.00 13.36 4.58
CA LEU A 87 -3.40 14.06 5.80
C LEU A 87 -4.02 13.11 6.84
N HIS A 88 -4.91 12.22 6.41
CA HIS A 88 -5.83 11.51 7.31
C HIS A 88 -5.53 10.01 7.47
N ALA A 89 -4.75 9.39 6.58
CA ALA A 89 -4.39 7.97 6.69
C ALA A 89 -3.10 7.77 7.50
N ASP A 90 -3.03 6.69 8.28
CA ASP A 90 -1.80 6.31 8.99
C ASP A 90 -0.92 5.38 8.15
N CYS A 91 -1.53 4.66 7.20
CA CYS A 91 -0.84 3.75 6.29
C CYS A 91 -1.65 3.60 5.00
N VAL A 92 -1.00 3.81 3.85
CA VAL A 92 -1.60 3.63 2.53
C VAL A 92 -0.90 2.49 1.80
N LEU A 93 -1.69 1.54 1.30
CA LEU A 93 -1.26 0.43 0.45
C LEU A 93 -1.71 0.75 -0.99
N PRO A 94 -0.83 1.38 -1.80
CA PRO A 94 -1.16 1.72 -3.18
C PRO A 94 -1.19 0.48 -4.06
N ILE A 95 -2.22 0.35 -4.88
CA ILE A 95 -2.43 -0.75 -5.83
C ILE A 95 -2.78 -0.17 -7.20
N GLU A 96 -2.19 -0.66 -8.27
CA GLU A 96 -2.45 -0.22 -9.64
C GLU A 96 -3.06 -1.37 -10.44
N ASN A 97 -4.22 -1.15 -11.07
CA ASN A 97 -4.89 -2.18 -11.87
C ASN A 97 -3.99 -2.70 -13.01
N GLU A 98 -3.16 -1.82 -13.61
CA GLU A 98 -2.21 -2.19 -14.65
C GLU A 98 -1.16 -3.20 -14.16
N ALA A 99 -0.70 -3.06 -12.90
CA ALA A 99 0.25 -4.02 -12.32
C ALA A 99 -0.42 -5.38 -12.04
N LEU A 100 -1.66 -5.38 -11.55
CA LEU A 100 -2.43 -6.60 -11.32
C LEU A 100 -2.74 -7.31 -12.65
N TYR A 101 -3.05 -6.57 -13.70
CA TYR A 101 -3.30 -7.13 -15.03
C TYR A 101 -2.04 -7.80 -15.61
N ASP A 102 -0.88 -7.15 -15.54
CA ASP A 102 0.41 -7.73 -15.95
C ASP A 102 0.72 -9.05 -15.21
N MET A 103 0.38 -9.14 -13.92
CA MET A 103 0.54 -10.38 -13.13
C MET A 103 -0.34 -11.51 -13.67
N LEU A 104 -1.59 -11.21 -14.01
CA LEU A 104 -2.52 -12.20 -14.55
C LEU A 104 -2.09 -12.69 -15.94
N GLU A 105 -1.59 -11.79 -16.80
CA GLU A 105 -1.08 -12.15 -18.13
C GLU A 105 0.15 -13.08 -18.03
N LYS A 106 1.05 -12.80 -17.08
CA LYS A 106 2.18 -13.69 -16.78
C LYS A 106 1.74 -15.04 -16.25
N GLN A 107 0.73 -15.07 -15.39
CA GLN A 107 0.14 -16.32 -14.90
C GLN A 107 -0.43 -17.16 -16.05
N ALA A 108 -1.17 -16.53 -16.98
CA ALA A 108 -1.75 -17.20 -18.14
C ALA A 108 -0.68 -17.77 -19.09
N SER A 109 0.51 -17.16 -19.11
CA SER A 109 1.64 -17.59 -19.94
C SER A 109 2.43 -18.78 -19.35
N GLN A 110 2.17 -19.20 -18.10
CA GLN A 110 2.92 -20.29 -17.47
C GLN A 110 2.48 -21.69 -17.94
N PRO A 111 3.43 -22.61 -18.21
CA PRO A 111 3.11 -23.98 -18.60
C PRO A 111 2.45 -24.74 -17.44
N GLY A 112 1.21 -25.21 -17.64
CA GLY A 112 0.44 -25.91 -16.61
C GLY A 112 -0.66 -25.07 -15.94
N ALA A 113 -0.86 -23.82 -16.38
CA ALA A 113 -2.05 -23.02 -16.06
C ALA A 113 -3.31 -23.61 -16.73
N ALA A 114 -3.71 -24.81 -16.29
CA ALA A 114 -4.83 -25.53 -16.85
C ALA A 114 -6.13 -24.71 -16.70
N ALA A 115 -6.82 -24.57 -17.83
CA ALA A 115 -8.12 -23.95 -18.06
C ALA A 115 -9.26 -24.62 -17.25
N THR A 116 -9.18 -24.55 -15.92
CA THR A 116 -10.11 -25.22 -14.99
C THR A 116 -10.78 -24.28 -14.00
N ARG A 117 -10.58 -22.97 -14.12
CA ARG A 117 -11.43 -22.00 -13.42
C ARG A 117 -12.59 -21.58 -14.33
N PRO A 118 -13.78 -21.28 -13.77
CA PRO A 118 -14.86 -20.66 -14.52
C PRO A 118 -14.35 -19.40 -15.25
N LYS A 119 -15.12 -18.87 -16.20
CA LYS A 119 -14.91 -17.52 -16.75
C LYS A 119 -15.12 -16.45 -15.65
N GLU A 120 -14.25 -16.41 -14.65
CA GLU A 120 -14.14 -15.30 -13.71
C GLU A 120 -13.70 -14.08 -14.50
N SER A 121 -14.33 -12.94 -14.25
CA SER A 121 -13.94 -11.70 -14.92
C SER A 121 -12.49 -11.36 -14.54
N ALA A 122 -11.78 -10.62 -15.41
CA ALA A 122 -10.41 -10.19 -15.09
C ALA A 122 -10.37 -9.44 -13.74
N PHE A 123 -11.41 -8.67 -13.42
CA PHE A 123 -11.54 -7.98 -12.14
C PHE A 123 -11.67 -8.92 -10.95
N ASP A 124 -12.38 -10.05 -11.07
CA ASP A 124 -12.49 -11.02 -9.98
C ASP A 124 -11.12 -11.63 -9.65
N GLN A 125 -10.33 -11.93 -10.67
CA GLN A 125 -8.98 -12.47 -10.51
C GLN A 125 -8.03 -11.43 -9.90
N MET A 126 -8.09 -10.17 -10.33
CA MET A 126 -7.34 -9.06 -9.73
C MET A 126 -7.74 -8.85 -8.26
N ASN A 127 -9.05 -8.86 -7.97
CA ASN A 127 -9.57 -8.75 -6.61
C ASN A 127 -9.12 -9.91 -5.72
N SER A 128 -8.95 -11.12 -6.28
CA SER A 128 -8.39 -12.25 -5.53
C SER A 128 -6.94 -11.99 -5.08
N ILE A 129 -6.14 -11.27 -5.86
CA ILE A 129 -4.77 -10.88 -5.47
C ILE A 129 -4.84 -9.85 -4.33
N VAL A 130 -5.67 -8.82 -4.46
CA VAL A 130 -5.85 -7.78 -3.43
C VAL A 130 -6.37 -8.38 -2.13
N ALA A 131 -7.40 -9.22 -2.19
CA ALA A 131 -7.95 -9.92 -1.04
C ALA A 131 -6.87 -10.77 -0.35
N ARG A 132 -6.01 -11.44 -1.13
CA ARG A 132 -4.90 -12.20 -0.58
C ARG A 132 -3.91 -11.32 0.17
N THR A 133 -3.52 -10.17 -0.37
CA THR A 133 -2.69 -9.17 0.34
C THR A 133 -3.31 -8.78 1.68
N LEU A 134 -4.60 -8.47 1.72
CA LEU A 134 -5.30 -8.10 2.96
C LEU A 134 -5.39 -9.26 3.97
N THR A 135 -5.63 -10.49 3.50
CA THR A 135 -5.64 -11.66 4.39
C THR A 135 -4.26 -11.96 4.97
N HIS A 136 -3.19 -11.62 4.26
CA HIS A 136 -1.81 -11.71 4.74
C HIS A 136 -1.51 -10.64 5.78
N LEU A 137 -1.89 -9.39 5.50
CA LEU A 137 -1.72 -8.26 6.40
C LEU A 137 -2.38 -8.52 7.77
N THR A 138 -3.56 -9.12 7.76
CA THR A 138 -4.37 -9.40 8.95
C THR A 138 -4.13 -10.79 9.54
N SER A 139 -3.13 -11.56 9.09
CA SER A 139 -3.01 -12.95 9.52
C SER A 139 -2.64 -13.10 10.99
N SER A 140 -1.75 -12.25 11.51
CA SER A 140 -1.33 -12.25 12.93
C SER A 140 -2.46 -11.92 13.90
N MET A 141 -3.48 -11.17 13.45
CA MET A 141 -4.66 -10.85 14.27
C MET A 141 -5.69 -11.99 14.29
N ARG A 142 -5.64 -12.88 13.30
CA ARG A 142 -6.63 -13.96 13.11
C ARG A 142 -6.11 -15.31 13.55
N PHE A 143 -4.79 -15.48 13.59
CA PHE A 143 -4.13 -16.75 13.87
C PHE A 143 -2.88 -16.52 14.71
N ASP A 144 -2.63 -17.46 15.61
CA ASP A 144 -1.37 -17.49 16.36
C ASP A 144 -0.19 -17.84 15.43
N GLY A 145 0.94 -17.21 15.73
CA GLY A 145 2.19 -17.36 15.02
C GLY A 145 3.37 -17.40 15.98
N SER A 146 4.50 -17.91 15.48
CA SER A 146 5.76 -17.91 16.22
C SER A 146 6.33 -16.49 16.38
N LEU A 147 6.02 -15.59 15.45
CA LEU A 147 6.41 -14.18 15.48
C LEU A 147 5.19 -13.35 15.05
N ASN A 148 4.40 -12.89 16.01
CA ASN A 148 3.25 -12.04 15.72
C ASN A 148 3.71 -10.59 15.51
N VAL A 149 3.13 -9.95 14.49
CA VAL A 149 3.30 -8.52 14.21
C VAL A 149 1.93 -7.89 14.27
N ASP A 150 1.73 -6.97 15.19
CA ASP A 150 0.46 -6.28 15.34
C ASP A 150 0.30 -5.21 14.25
N LEU A 151 -0.93 -4.84 13.91
CA LEU A 151 -1.17 -3.77 12.94
C LEU A 151 -0.51 -2.46 13.37
N ASN A 152 -0.49 -2.17 14.67
CA ASN A 152 0.17 -1.00 15.24
C ASN A 152 1.69 -1.04 15.01
N GLU A 153 2.30 -2.23 15.02
CA GLU A 153 3.72 -2.38 14.73
C GLU A 153 4.04 -2.10 13.25
N ILE A 154 3.08 -2.26 12.34
CA ILE A 154 3.26 -1.93 10.92
C ILE A 154 3.41 -0.42 10.77
N THR A 155 2.54 0.37 11.38
CA THR A 155 2.65 1.84 11.32
C THR A 155 3.88 2.32 12.10
N THR A 156 4.09 1.86 13.34
CA THR A 156 5.23 2.30 14.16
C THR A 156 6.60 1.93 13.58
N ASN A 157 6.77 0.75 12.96
CA ASN A 157 8.08 0.29 12.48
C ASN A 157 8.33 0.60 11.01
N LEU A 158 7.29 0.65 10.16
CA LEU A 158 7.47 0.83 8.71
C LEU A 158 7.26 2.28 8.26
N VAL A 159 6.67 3.13 9.11
CA VAL A 159 6.39 4.54 8.80
C VAL A 159 7.20 5.44 9.75
N PRO A 160 8.47 5.74 9.42
CA PRO A 160 9.31 6.60 10.25
C PRO A 160 8.89 8.08 10.21
N PHE A 161 8.22 8.50 9.14
CA PHE A 161 7.71 9.87 8.97
C PHE A 161 6.21 9.82 8.70
N PRO A 162 5.36 10.51 9.50
CA PRO A 162 3.91 10.38 9.43
C PRO A 162 3.30 10.62 8.05
N LYS A 163 3.87 11.49 7.22
CA LYS A 163 3.37 11.77 5.85
C LYS A 163 3.98 10.88 4.76
N LEU A 164 5.02 10.11 5.07
CA LEU A 164 5.68 9.17 4.14
C LEU A 164 5.22 7.74 4.45
N HIS A 165 3.90 7.53 4.48
CA HIS A 165 3.26 6.30 4.96
C HIS A 165 2.76 5.38 3.82
N TYR A 166 3.33 5.51 2.62
CA TYR A 166 2.96 4.71 1.46
C TYR A 166 3.80 3.43 1.41
N LEU A 167 3.19 2.29 1.71
CA LEU A 167 3.85 0.99 1.76
C LEU A 167 3.58 0.18 0.50
N LEU A 168 4.60 -0.01 -0.32
CA LEU A 168 4.54 -0.84 -1.51
C LEU A 168 4.31 -2.29 -1.09
N SER A 169 3.27 -2.90 -1.64
CA SER A 169 2.89 -4.27 -1.31
C SER A 169 3.30 -5.24 -2.42
N SER A 170 3.73 -6.44 -2.02
CA SER A 170 4.07 -7.53 -2.93
C SER A 170 3.76 -8.88 -2.30
N VAL A 171 3.24 -9.82 -3.08
CA VAL A 171 2.89 -11.17 -2.61
C VAL A 171 3.66 -12.22 -3.39
N ALA A 172 4.23 -13.18 -2.69
CA ALA A 172 4.92 -14.31 -3.27
C ALA A 172 4.61 -15.62 -2.51
N PRO A 173 4.46 -16.78 -3.18
CA PRO A 173 4.25 -16.90 -4.61
C PRO A 173 2.85 -16.39 -5.00
N LEU A 174 2.69 -15.77 -6.18
CA LEU A 174 1.41 -15.23 -6.62
C LEU A 174 0.37 -16.34 -6.96
N TRP A 175 0.83 -17.49 -7.47
CA TRP A 175 -0.01 -18.60 -7.92
C TRP A 175 0.20 -19.85 -7.07
N ALA A 176 -0.88 -20.60 -6.88
CA ALA A 176 -0.89 -21.82 -6.09
C ALA A 176 -0.04 -22.87 -6.77
N ASP A 177 0.85 -23.49 -6.01
CA ASP A 177 1.71 -24.53 -6.53
C ASP A 177 1.52 -25.80 -5.69
N LYS A 178 1.24 -26.92 -6.36
CA LYS A 178 0.83 -28.18 -5.71
C LYS A 178 1.99 -28.88 -5.00
N VAL A 179 3.24 -28.57 -5.33
CA VAL A 179 4.43 -29.22 -4.76
C VAL A 179 5.53 -28.20 -4.47
N MET A 180 5.81 -27.91 -3.20
CA MET A 180 6.81 -26.92 -2.81
C MET A 180 8.21 -27.55 -2.61
N GLN A 181 9.22 -27.08 -3.35
CA GLN A 181 10.63 -27.45 -3.14
C GLN A 181 11.35 -26.43 -2.23
N PRO A 182 12.33 -26.84 -1.37
CA PRO A 182 13.03 -25.94 -0.44
C PRO A 182 13.72 -24.73 -1.07
N ARG A 183 14.30 -24.88 -2.28
CA ARG A 183 14.90 -23.76 -3.06
C ARG A 183 13.91 -22.64 -3.36
N ARG A 184 12.61 -22.88 -3.21
CA ARG A 184 11.56 -21.89 -3.47
C ARG A 184 11.40 -20.86 -2.35
N ILE A 185 11.83 -21.13 -1.12
CA ILE A 185 11.75 -20.11 -0.06
C ILE A 185 12.68 -18.95 -0.42
N SER A 186 13.94 -19.22 -0.74
CA SER A 186 14.85 -18.16 -1.18
C SER A 186 14.39 -17.46 -2.45
N GLN A 187 13.83 -18.20 -3.41
CA GLN A 187 13.24 -17.59 -4.60
C GLN A 187 12.07 -16.64 -4.25
N MET A 188 11.18 -17.04 -3.34
CA MET A 188 10.05 -16.23 -2.88
C MET A 188 10.50 -14.89 -2.28
N PHE A 189 11.59 -14.87 -1.51
CA PHE A 189 12.18 -13.62 -1.02
C PHE A 189 12.72 -12.75 -2.16
N SER A 190 13.36 -13.35 -3.19
CA SER A 190 13.79 -12.58 -4.37
C SER A 190 12.61 -12.01 -5.15
N ASP A 191 11.61 -12.85 -5.41
CA ASP A 191 10.40 -12.54 -6.18
C ASP A 191 9.64 -11.38 -5.53
N ALA A 192 9.55 -11.36 -4.20
CA ALA A 192 8.86 -10.31 -3.45
C ALA A 192 9.39 -8.89 -3.72
N PHE A 193 10.63 -8.73 -4.22
CA PHE A 193 11.21 -7.42 -4.59
C PHE A 193 11.42 -7.25 -6.09
N GLN A 194 10.92 -8.18 -6.91
CA GLN A 194 10.85 -7.97 -8.35
C GLN A 194 9.65 -7.09 -8.70
N ARG A 195 9.81 -6.29 -9.77
CA ARG A 195 8.75 -5.42 -10.32
C ARG A 195 7.47 -6.19 -10.61
N ASP A 196 7.62 -7.43 -11.06
CA ASP A 196 6.52 -8.29 -11.51
C ASP A 196 5.62 -8.80 -10.39
N HIS A 197 6.07 -8.68 -9.14
CA HIS A 197 5.31 -9.07 -7.95
C HIS A 197 4.78 -7.87 -7.16
N GLN A 198 5.16 -6.64 -7.55
CA GLN A 198 4.67 -5.42 -6.91
C GLN A 198 3.23 -5.12 -7.35
N LEU A 199 2.36 -4.82 -6.40
CA LEU A 199 0.96 -4.44 -6.68
C LEU A 199 0.84 -3.05 -7.35
N ILE A 200 1.96 -2.37 -7.59
CA ILE A 200 2.06 -1.07 -8.26
C ILE A 200 3.28 -1.07 -9.18
N LYS A 201 3.24 -0.38 -10.33
CA LYS A 201 4.33 -0.36 -11.33
C LYS A 201 5.54 0.46 -10.87
N THR A 202 6.29 -0.06 -9.92
CA THR A 202 7.54 0.50 -9.41
C THR A 202 8.62 -0.57 -9.30
N ASN A 203 9.89 -0.16 -9.24
CA ASN A 203 11.00 -1.07 -9.01
C ASN A 203 11.62 -0.80 -7.62
N PRO A 204 11.34 -1.63 -6.60
CA PRO A 204 11.85 -1.44 -5.25
C PRO A 204 13.39 -1.39 -5.17
N LYS A 205 14.09 -2.09 -6.07
CA LYS A 205 15.58 -2.07 -6.11
C LYS A 205 16.13 -0.73 -6.60
N GLY A 206 15.33 0.03 -7.35
CA GLY A 206 15.70 1.33 -7.92
C GLY A 206 15.57 2.51 -6.97
N GLY A 207 14.93 2.34 -5.80
CA GLY A 207 14.81 3.37 -4.77
C GLY A 207 15.67 3.09 -3.52
N ILE A 208 15.50 3.93 -2.51
CA ILE A 208 16.01 3.76 -1.15
C ILE A 208 14.85 3.33 -0.26
N MET A 209 15.08 2.29 0.51
CA MET A 209 14.11 1.69 1.41
C MET A 209 14.29 2.24 2.82
N LEU A 210 13.22 2.81 3.37
CA LEU A 210 13.22 3.33 4.73
C LEU A 210 13.04 2.19 5.74
N ALA A 211 12.15 1.26 5.43
CA ALA A 211 11.81 0.10 6.24
C ALA A 211 11.08 -0.96 5.39
N CYS A 212 11.13 -2.21 5.84
CA CYS A 212 10.50 -3.34 5.18
C CYS A 212 9.85 -4.28 6.20
N GLY A 213 8.58 -4.63 5.97
CA GLY A 213 7.86 -5.68 6.68
C GLY A 213 7.79 -6.94 5.83
N LEU A 214 8.18 -8.09 6.39
CA LEU A 214 8.08 -9.40 5.77
C LEU A 214 7.11 -10.26 6.60
N LEU A 215 5.88 -10.42 6.11
CA LEU A 215 4.82 -11.18 6.76
C LEU A 215 4.70 -12.56 6.12
N LEU A 216 5.33 -13.55 6.74
CA LEU A 216 5.35 -14.94 6.31
C LEU A 216 4.20 -15.74 6.91
N ARG A 217 3.73 -16.71 6.12
CA ARG A 217 2.72 -17.68 6.54
C ARG A 217 3.16 -19.10 6.17
N GLY A 218 2.86 -20.05 7.05
CA GLY A 218 3.17 -21.47 6.85
C GLY A 218 4.40 -21.94 7.62
N ASN A 219 4.86 -23.15 7.29
CA ASN A 219 5.97 -23.80 8.01
C ASN A 219 7.33 -23.33 7.47
N VAL A 220 7.89 -22.28 8.08
CA VAL A 220 9.20 -21.72 7.73
C VAL A 220 10.07 -21.61 8.97
N GLN A 221 11.32 -22.02 8.88
CA GLN A 221 12.27 -21.91 9.98
C GLN A 221 12.84 -20.49 10.07
N VAL A 222 13.01 -19.98 11.30
CA VAL A 222 13.53 -18.62 11.55
C VAL A 222 14.95 -18.46 10.99
N SER A 223 15.78 -19.51 11.04
CA SER A 223 17.12 -19.50 10.44
C SER A 223 17.12 -19.22 8.94
N ASP A 224 16.15 -19.80 8.21
CA ASP A 224 16.01 -19.61 6.76
C ASP A 224 15.57 -18.18 6.44
N ILE A 225 14.72 -17.60 7.29
CA ILE A 225 14.28 -16.20 7.16
C ILE A 225 15.48 -15.27 7.34
N GLN A 226 16.27 -15.47 8.40
CA GLN A 226 17.46 -14.64 8.68
C GLN A 226 18.50 -14.71 7.56
N ALA A 227 18.77 -15.91 7.04
CA ALA A 227 19.69 -16.08 5.91
C ALA A 227 19.21 -15.35 4.64
N ASN A 228 17.90 -15.36 4.37
CA ASN A 228 17.35 -14.63 3.22
C ASN A 228 17.33 -13.12 3.41
N ILE A 229 17.09 -12.62 4.64
CA ILE A 229 17.19 -11.19 4.95
C ILE A 229 18.63 -10.70 4.75
N GLN A 230 19.63 -11.46 5.19
CA GLN A 230 21.05 -11.11 4.96
C GLN A 230 21.37 -10.98 3.47
N ARG A 231 20.82 -11.87 2.62
CA ARG A 231 20.97 -11.75 1.16
C ARG A 231 20.25 -10.53 0.61
N LEU A 232 19.02 -10.26 1.05
CA LEU A 232 18.25 -9.09 0.60
C LEU A 232 18.94 -7.78 0.95
N ARG A 233 19.62 -7.68 2.09
CA ARG A 233 20.42 -6.49 2.46
C ARG A 233 21.52 -6.16 1.47
N ALA A 234 22.09 -7.16 0.80
CA ALA A 234 23.09 -6.93 -0.24
C ALA A 234 22.47 -6.45 -1.57
N GLU A 235 21.19 -6.74 -1.81
CA GLU A 235 20.48 -6.38 -3.04
C GLU A 235 19.66 -5.09 -2.93
N LEU A 236 19.24 -4.72 -1.72
CA LEU A 236 18.36 -3.58 -1.44
C LEU A 236 19.16 -2.44 -0.81
N ARG A 237 18.87 -1.21 -1.25
CA ARG A 237 19.49 -0.01 -0.67
C ARG A 237 18.66 0.48 0.51
N MET A 238 19.04 0.09 1.71
CA MET A 238 18.46 0.61 2.94
C MET A 238 18.96 2.03 3.21
N ILE A 239 18.14 2.82 3.90
CA ILE A 239 18.53 4.16 4.33
C ILE A 239 19.63 4.06 5.42
N PRO A 240 20.65 4.94 5.43
CA PRO A 240 21.85 4.75 6.27
C PRO A 240 21.59 4.69 7.78
N TRP A 241 20.52 5.33 8.26
CA TRP A 241 20.17 5.32 9.69
C TRP A 241 19.30 4.11 10.10
N ASN A 242 18.88 3.27 9.15
CA ASN A 242 18.06 2.07 9.40
C ASN A 242 18.48 0.89 8.49
N GLU A 243 19.76 0.52 8.54
CA GLU A 243 20.30 -0.61 7.77
C GLU A 243 19.67 -1.96 8.17
N ASP A 244 19.21 -2.07 9.41
CA ASP A 244 18.51 -3.23 9.97
C ASP A 244 16.98 -3.15 9.87
N GLY A 245 16.44 -2.27 9.02
CA GLY A 245 15.01 -1.92 8.95
C GLY A 245 14.03 -3.01 8.49
N PHE A 246 14.30 -4.29 8.75
CA PHE A 246 13.43 -5.42 8.43
C PHE A 246 12.63 -5.84 9.67
N LYS A 247 11.30 -5.74 9.61
CA LYS A 247 10.39 -6.36 10.59
C LYS A 247 9.84 -7.66 10.00
N VAL A 248 9.86 -8.74 10.78
CA VAL A 248 9.40 -10.07 10.34
C VAL A 248 8.19 -10.49 11.17
N GLY A 249 7.15 -10.94 10.49
CA GLY A 249 6.06 -11.72 11.08
C GLY A 249 6.03 -13.13 10.52
N LEU A 250 5.73 -14.12 11.35
CA LEU A 250 5.59 -15.52 10.98
C LEU A 250 4.35 -16.12 11.64
N CYS A 251 3.33 -16.37 10.82
CA CYS A 251 2.11 -17.05 11.19
C CYS A 251 2.18 -18.53 10.78
N SER A 252 1.93 -19.45 11.71
CA SER A 252 2.04 -20.89 11.45
C SER A 252 0.93 -21.40 10.51
N VAL A 253 -0.22 -20.69 10.44
CA VAL A 253 -1.34 -21.05 9.57
C VAL A 253 -1.07 -20.63 8.11
N PRO A 254 -0.97 -21.58 7.17
CA PRO A 254 -0.71 -21.30 5.77
C PRO A 254 -1.86 -20.55 5.10
N ALA A 255 -1.57 -19.86 3.99
CA ALA A 255 -2.61 -19.24 3.16
C ALA A 255 -3.34 -20.30 2.31
N LEU A 256 -4.56 -19.99 1.89
CA LEU A 256 -5.38 -20.91 1.10
C LEU A 256 -4.66 -21.30 -0.21
N GLY A 257 -4.36 -22.59 -0.38
CA GLY A 257 -3.68 -23.10 -1.58
C GLY A 257 -2.16 -22.87 -1.62
N HIS A 258 -1.56 -22.32 -0.55
CA HIS A 258 -0.13 -22.04 -0.48
C HIS A 258 0.46 -22.56 0.84
N PRO A 259 1.30 -23.61 0.81
CA PRO A 259 1.91 -24.14 2.03
C PRO A 259 2.84 -23.13 2.72
N VAL A 260 3.49 -22.26 1.93
CA VAL A 260 4.25 -21.11 2.40
C VAL A 260 3.94 -19.91 1.51
N SER A 261 3.82 -18.74 2.12
CA SER A 261 3.68 -17.49 1.40
C SER A 261 4.28 -16.31 2.18
N LEU A 262 4.63 -15.25 1.46
CA LEU A 262 5.25 -14.03 1.94
C LEU A 262 4.49 -12.83 1.38
N LEU A 263 4.12 -11.91 2.27
CA LEU A 263 3.74 -10.55 1.94
C LEU A 263 4.91 -9.63 2.32
N SER A 264 5.39 -8.85 1.36
CA SER A 264 6.34 -7.77 1.60
C SER A 264 5.61 -6.42 1.61
N LEU A 265 5.88 -5.62 2.63
CA LEU A 265 5.45 -4.23 2.78
C LEU A 265 6.69 -3.35 2.82
N SER A 266 6.89 -2.51 1.82
CA SER A 266 8.13 -1.74 1.69
C SER A 266 7.85 -0.25 1.65
N ASN A 267 8.38 0.51 2.61
CA ASN A 267 8.42 1.97 2.53
C ASN A 267 9.64 2.36 1.70
N ASN A 268 9.42 2.83 0.47
CA ASN A 268 10.48 2.98 -0.52
C ASN A 268 10.30 4.26 -1.35
N SER A 269 11.40 4.98 -1.59
CA SER A 269 11.40 6.22 -2.36
C SER A 269 11.00 6.06 -3.84
N CYS A 270 10.97 4.84 -4.38
CA CYS A 270 10.53 4.62 -5.76
C CYS A 270 9.03 4.89 -5.99
N ILE A 271 8.22 5.09 -4.94
CA ILE A 271 6.83 5.57 -5.09
C ILE A 271 6.74 6.94 -5.76
N VAL A 272 7.82 7.74 -5.71
CA VAL A 272 7.93 9.07 -6.34
C VAL A 272 7.54 9.04 -7.81
N ASP A 273 7.93 8.01 -8.55
CA ASP A 273 7.61 7.88 -9.97
C ASP A 273 6.08 7.88 -10.20
N THR A 274 5.32 7.30 -9.28
CA THR A 274 3.85 7.30 -9.35
C THR A 274 3.28 8.68 -9.06
N PHE A 275 3.77 9.37 -8.04
CA PHE A 275 3.32 10.74 -7.72
C PHE A 275 3.62 11.71 -8.86
N GLU A 276 4.78 11.59 -9.51
CA GLU A 276 5.15 12.40 -10.67
C GLU A 276 4.28 12.12 -11.89
N ARG A 277 3.95 10.84 -12.15
CA ARG A 277 2.97 10.46 -13.19
C ARG A 277 1.62 11.09 -12.93
N MET A 278 1.11 11.01 -11.68
CA MET A 278 -0.16 11.61 -11.29
C MET A 278 -0.15 13.14 -11.49
N HIS A 279 0.88 13.82 -10.98
CA HIS A 279 1.04 15.27 -11.12
C HIS A 279 1.12 15.71 -12.60
N THR A 280 1.86 14.99 -13.44
CA THR A 280 1.97 15.29 -14.87
C THR A 280 0.63 15.15 -15.59
N ARG A 281 -0.13 14.09 -15.29
CA ARG A 281 -1.48 13.87 -15.87
C ARG A 281 -2.44 14.97 -15.46
N PHE A 282 -2.42 15.36 -14.18
CA PHE A 282 -3.20 16.48 -13.68
C PHE A 282 -2.88 17.79 -14.40
N LEU A 283 -1.59 18.16 -14.48
CA LEU A 283 -1.17 19.42 -15.11
C LEU A 283 -1.57 19.49 -16.59
N LYS A 284 -1.57 18.37 -17.31
CA LYS A 284 -1.99 18.31 -18.71
C LYS A 284 -3.44 18.76 -18.90
N LEU A 285 -4.34 18.38 -17.99
CA LEU A 285 -5.74 18.79 -17.99
C LEU A 285 -5.92 20.20 -17.43
N TYR A 286 -5.27 20.49 -16.30
CA TYR A 286 -5.44 21.74 -15.57
C TYR A 286 -4.94 22.96 -16.35
N LYS A 287 -3.81 22.83 -17.08
CA LYS A 287 -3.30 23.90 -17.96
C LYS A 287 -4.30 24.32 -19.05
N ARG A 288 -5.15 23.40 -19.48
CA ARG A 288 -6.21 23.65 -20.48
C ARG A 288 -7.54 24.04 -19.83
N LYS A 289 -7.61 24.12 -18.50
CA LYS A 289 -8.82 24.29 -17.69
C LYS A 289 -9.94 23.30 -18.09
N ALA A 290 -9.56 22.12 -18.56
CA ALA A 290 -10.51 21.11 -19.03
C ALA A 290 -11.26 20.53 -17.82
N HIS A 291 -12.60 20.50 -17.89
CA HIS A 291 -13.51 19.97 -16.86
C HIS A 291 -13.41 20.59 -15.45
N VAL A 292 -12.62 21.66 -15.26
CA VAL A 292 -12.43 22.32 -13.96
C VAL A 292 -13.74 22.89 -13.40
N HIS A 293 -14.60 23.41 -14.27
CA HIS A 293 -15.89 23.99 -13.90
C HIS A 293 -16.84 23.01 -13.19
N HIS A 294 -16.71 21.69 -13.43
CA HIS A 294 -17.50 20.68 -12.69
C HIS A 294 -17.16 20.65 -11.20
N TYR A 295 -15.92 21.00 -10.85
CA TYR A 295 -15.44 21.01 -9.47
C TYR A 295 -15.69 22.37 -8.80
N LEU A 296 -15.51 23.48 -9.55
CA LEU A 296 -15.71 24.84 -9.02
C LEU A 296 -17.15 25.12 -8.55
N ALA A 297 -18.12 24.31 -8.97
CA ALA A 297 -19.48 24.37 -8.44
C ALA A 297 -19.60 23.94 -6.97
N TYR A 298 -18.59 23.23 -6.44
CA TYR A 298 -18.62 22.61 -5.12
C TYR A 298 -17.38 22.88 -4.26
N MET A 299 -16.29 23.35 -4.85
CA MET A 299 -15.03 23.63 -4.14
C MET A 299 -14.29 24.81 -4.76
N ASP A 300 -13.47 25.47 -3.96
CA ASP A 300 -12.68 26.59 -4.42
C ASP A 300 -11.46 26.15 -5.24
N THR A 301 -10.98 27.05 -6.10
CA THR A 301 -9.77 26.79 -6.92
C THR A 301 -8.54 26.47 -6.05
N SER A 302 -8.47 27.03 -4.84
CA SER A 302 -7.38 26.77 -3.89
C SER A 302 -7.22 25.30 -3.54
N ALA A 303 -8.30 24.49 -3.57
CA ALA A 303 -8.21 23.06 -3.32
C ALA A 303 -7.32 22.34 -4.35
N PHE A 304 -7.27 22.82 -5.59
CA PHE A 304 -6.36 22.29 -6.60
C PHE A 304 -4.92 22.70 -6.33
N ASP A 305 -4.70 23.94 -5.92
CA ASP A 305 -3.36 24.46 -5.62
C ASP A 305 -2.77 23.72 -4.41
N ASP A 306 -3.56 23.53 -3.35
CA ASP A 306 -3.19 22.73 -2.17
C ASP A 306 -2.83 21.29 -2.55
N ALA A 307 -3.59 20.65 -3.45
CA ALA A 307 -3.32 19.29 -3.88
C ALA A 307 -2.02 19.19 -4.70
N VAL A 308 -1.74 20.20 -5.52
CA VAL A 308 -0.48 20.29 -6.27
C VAL A 308 0.70 20.49 -5.32
N GLU A 309 0.58 21.41 -4.36
CA GLU A 309 1.62 21.67 -3.35
C GLU A 309 1.91 20.42 -2.51
N ASN A 310 0.86 19.70 -2.08
CA ASN A 310 1.01 18.45 -1.35
C ASN A 310 1.84 17.41 -2.10
N VAL A 311 1.53 17.17 -3.38
CA VAL A 311 2.25 16.19 -4.19
C VAL A 311 3.68 16.63 -4.49
N GLN A 312 3.89 17.91 -4.77
CA GLN A 312 5.24 18.46 -4.96
C GLN A 312 6.08 18.32 -3.68
N TRP A 313 5.47 18.55 -2.51
CA TRP A 313 6.11 18.35 -1.23
C TRP A 313 6.46 16.88 -1.00
N LEU A 314 5.53 15.94 -1.24
CA LEU A 314 5.81 14.49 -1.13
C LEU A 314 6.97 14.06 -2.04
N VAL A 315 6.95 14.47 -3.30
CA VAL A 315 8.02 14.18 -4.27
C VAL A 315 9.36 14.74 -3.77
N ALA A 316 9.37 15.97 -3.26
CA ALA A 316 10.58 16.58 -2.73
C ALA A 316 11.11 15.82 -1.51
N GLU A 317 10.25 15.47 -0.53
CA GLU A 317 10.67 14.74 0.67
C GLU A 317 11.23 13.35 0.35
N TYR A 318 10.56 12.57 -0.50
CA TYR A 318 11.09 11.27 -0.89
C TYR A 318 12.38 11.37 -1.70
N ARG A 319 12.56 12.42 -2.53
CA ARG A 319 13.81 12.66 -3.25
C ARG A 319 14.95 13.07 -2.33
N LYS A 320 14.69 13.83 -1.26
CA LYS A 320 15.71 14.14 -0.24
C LYS A 320 16.29 12.88 0.37
N LEU A 321 15.49 11.82 0.51
CA LEU A 321 15.98 10.54 1.02
C LEU A 321 17.06 9.91 0.13
N ASN A 322 17.03 10.18 -1.18
CA ASN A 322 18.03 9.70 -2.14
C ASN A 322 19.36 10.47 -2.05
N ASP A 323 19.37 11.66 -1.45
CA ASP A 323 20.57 12.46 -1.23
C ASP A 323 21.13 12.17 0.17
N THR A 324 21.81 11.01 0.27
CA THR A 324 22.35 10.43 1.51
C THR A 324 23.37 11.32 2.24
N SER A 325 23.82 12.42 1.62
CA SER A 325 24.74 13.39 2.20
C SER A 325 24.09 14.35 3.20
N SER A 326 22.76 14.49 3.17
CA SER A 326 22.01 15.53 3.90
C SER A 326 21.23 15.03 5.11
N LEU A 327 21.20 13.71 5.35
CA LEU A 327 20.36 13.07 6.37
C LEU A 327 21.08 12.96 7.72
N ASP A 328 21.64 14.05 8.21
CA ASP A 328 22.00 14.19 9.63
C ASP A 328 20.70 14.36 10.45
N ILE A 329 19.99 13.26 10.65
CA ILE A 329 18.84 13.23 11.56
C ILE A 329 19.41 13.33 12.99
N PRO A 330 19.01 14.34 13.78
CA PRO A 330 19.42 14.47 15.19
C PRO A 330 19.16 13.15 15.92
N ALA A 331 20.09 12.74 16.79
CA ALA A 331 20.00 11.48 17.52
C ALA A 331 18.67 11.29 18.30
N ALA A 332 17.98 12.39 18.64
CA ALA A 332 16.69 12.40 19.32
C ALA A 332 15.48 12.01 18.44
N SER A 333 15.60 12.10 17.11
CA SER A 333 14.55 11.74 16.14
C SER A 333 14.86 10.45 15.37
N ARG A 334 15.93 9.74 15.74
CA ARG A 334 16.20 8.40 15.22
C ARG A 334 15.24 7.43 15.91
N PRO A 335 14.46 6.62 15.15
CA PRO A 335 13.77 5.49 15.76
C PRO A 335 14.83 4.61 16.46
N LYS A 336 14.55 4.19 17.70
CA LYS A 336 15.50 3.38 18.47
C LYS A 336 15.82 2.10 17.69
N PRO A 337 17.10 1.65 17.66
CA PRO A 337 17.47 0.41 17.02
C PRO A 337 16.63 -0.73 17.60
N LEU A 338 16.04 -1.50 16.69
CA LEU A 338 15.10 -2.59 16.95
C LEU A 338 15.86 -3.79 17.52
N PHE A 339 15.75 -4.02 18.83
CA PHE A 339 16.02 -5.31 19.47
C PHE A 339 14.74 -5.85 20.07
#